data_AF-A0A0F8ZHY7-F1
#
_entry.id   AF-A0A0F8ZHY7-F1
#
_cell.length_a   1.000
_cell.length_b   1.000
_cell.length_c   1.000
_cell.angle_alpha   90.00
_cell.angle_beta   90.00
_cell.angle_gamma   90.00
#
_symmetry.space_group_name_H-M   'P 1'
#
loop_
_entity.id
_entity.type
_entity.pdbx_description
1 polymer ?
#
loop_
_entity_poly.entity_id
_entity_poly.type
_entity_poly.pdbx_seq_one_letter_code
_entity_poly.pdbx_strand_id
1 'polypeptide(L)'
;MIKKILLLMFCIVFLVGTISAFEFDNIKQYDEETKTITIKNSLLGIDWLSYGQVAEIKLLSNLVEVVDVGKDKEVARFEVRSFEDYNNAFKELELFDKRKGNNKFIRDYDFKVLSYEDIIVDDYDFVSVDLGNGTIINEYQIVGNHIQQKEVWTKLTPADFKKNDVLTIAIFTEVLPRDRVEWIPNFFGVRIDEWAVFVAAGVVFTDDSDNIGGGPVYTFSNQEIGTADSTRIIVVVA
;
A
#
# COMPACT_ATOMS: atom_id res chain seq x y z
N MET A 1 -25.55 -41.92 36.55
CA MET A 1 -25.56 -40.75 35.63
C MET A 1 -24.72 -39.59 36.16
N ILE A 2 -24.85 -39.18 37.42
CA ILE A 2 -24.12 -38.07 38.05
C ILE A 2 -22.58 -38.13 37.90
N LYS A 3 -21.96 -39.33 38.02
CA LYS A 3 -20.51 -39.50 37.86
C LYS A 3 -19.97 -39.11 36.48
N LYS A 4 -20.77 -39.25 35.41
CA LYS A 4 -20.37 -38.87 34.05
C LYS A 4 -20.47 -37.37 33.82
N ILE A 5 -21.45 -36.71 34.46
CA ILE A 5 -21.62 -35.25 34.40
C ILE A 5 -20.50 -34.55 35.17
N LEU A 6 -20.10 -35.08 36.34
CA LEU A 6 -18.99 -34.51 37.12
C LEU A 6 -17.64 -34.62 36.37
N LEU A 7 -17.41 -35.74 35.69
CA LEU A 7 -16.22 -35.93 34.85
C LEU A 7 -16.20 -34.95 33.66
N LEU A 8 -17.35 -34.74 33.01
CA LEU A 8 -17.47 -33.77 31.91
C LEU A 8 -17.18 -32.33 32.39
N MET A 9 -17.75 -31.91 33.52
CA MET A 9 -17.45 -30.60 34.12
C MET A 9 -15.97 -30.44 34.45
N PHE A 10 -15.32 -31.47 34.98
CA PHE A 10 -13.89 -31.45 35.26
C PHE A 10 -13.08 -31.29 33.97
N CYS A 11 -13.40 -32.04 32.90
CA CYS A 11 -12.74 -31.89 31.61
C CYS A 11 -12.92 -30.49 31.00
N ILE A 12 -14.10 -29.86 31.15
CA ILE A 12 -14.33 -28.48 30.69
C ILE A 12 -13.41 -27.49 31.43
N VAL A 13 -13.20 -27.63 32.74
CA VAL A 13 -12.30 -26.76 33.51
C VAL A 13 -10.84 -26.87 33.06
N PHE A 14 -10.37 -28.06 32.67
CA PHE A 14 -9.01 -28.22 32.10
C PHE A 14 -8.87 -27.63 30.70
N LEU A 15 -9.95 -27.57 29.92
CA LEU A 15 -9.96 -26.93 28.60
C LEU A 15 -9.95 -25.39 28.70
N VAL A 16 -10.41 -24.80 29.82
CA VAL A 16 -10.34 -23.34 30.03
C VAL A 16 -8.89 -22.85 30.15
N GLY A 17 -7.98 -23.68 30.68
CA GLY A 17 -6.56 -23.36 30.80
C GLY A 17 -5.78 -23.40 29.49
N THR A 18 -6.33 -24.00 28.43
CA THR A 18 -5.70 -24.05 27.10
C THR A 18 -6.15 -22.95 26.16
N ILE A 19 -7.07 -22.07 26.60
CA ILE A 19 -7.46 -20.86 25.86
C ILE A 19 -6.38 -19.78 26.04
N SER A 20 -5.11 -20.10 25.77
CA SER A 20 -4.23 -19.04 25.31
C SER A 20 -4.79 -18.62 23.96
N ALA A 21 -5.29 -17.39 23.90
CA ALA A 21 -5.72 -16.72 22.67
C ALA A 21 -4.58 -16.81 21.66
N PHE A 22 -4.60 -17.88 20.87
CA PHE A 22 -3.68 -18.06 19.79
C PHE A 22 -4.23 -17.25 18.61
N GLU A 23 -3.36 -16.49 17.95
CA GLU A 23 -3.63 -15.69 16.74
C GLU A 23 -4.27 -16.48 15.57
N PHE A 24 -4.48 -17.79 15.72
CA PHE A 24 -5.03 -18.69 14.70
C PHE A 24 -6.55 -18.57 14.53
N ASP A 25 -7.20 -17.75 15.36
CA ASP A 25 -8.64 -17.70 15.54
C ASP A 25 -9.27 -16.37 15.08
N ASN A 26 -8.51 -15.60 14.31
CA ASN A 26 -9.04 -14.34 13.80
C ASN A 26 -9.94 -14.60 12.58
N ILE A 27 -11.07 -13.90 12.54
CA ILE A 27 -11.98 -13.88 11.39
C ILE A 27 -11.92 -12.51 10.72
N LYS A 28 -12.12 -12.49 9.40
CA LYS A 28 -12.25 -11.26 8.62
C LYS A 28 -13.69 -11.06 8.15
N GLN A 29 -14.09 -9.80 8.05
CA GLN A 29 -15.29 -9.36 7.36
C GLN A 29 -14.89 -8.28 6.36
N TYR A 30 -15.30 -8.40 5.10
CA TYR A 30 -15.00 -7.43 4.06
C TYR A 30 -16.23 -6.60 3.69
N ASP A 31 -16.03 -5.30 3.54
CA ASP A 31 -17.01 -4.34 3.04
C ASP A 31 -16.55 -3.83 1.67
N GLU A 32 -17.26 -4.22 0.62
CA GLU A 32 -16.93 -3.91 -0.78
C GLU A 32 -17.04 -2.40 -1.11
N GLU A 33 -17.98 -1.69 -0.47
CA GLU A 33 -18.26 -0.27 -0.75
C GLU A 33 -17.11 0.61 -0.24
N THR A 34 -16.66 0.34 0.98
CA THR A 34 -15.61 1.10 1.65
C THR A 34 -14.21 0.52 1.44
N LYS A 35 -14.13 -0.70 0.89
CA LYS A 35 -12.91 -1.51 0.75
C LYS A 35 -12.19 -1.72 2.08
N THR A 36 -12.99 -2.04 3.10
CA THR A 36 -12.52 -2.17 4.48
C THR A 36 -12.61 -3.63 4.92
N ILE A 37 -11.52 -4.17 5.46
CA ILE A 37 -11.54 -5.41 6.23
C ILE A 37 -11.58 -5.10 7.72
N THR A 38 -12.56 -5.68 8.41
CA THR A 38 -12.58 -5.75 9.87
C THR A 38 -12.09 -7.11 10.32
N ILE A 39 -11.10 -7.13 11.21
CA ILE A 39 -10.58 -8.35 11.83
C ILE A 39 -11.07 -8.41 13.27
N LYS A 40 -11.65 -9.54 13.67
CA LYS A 40 -12.17 -9.78 15.02
C LYS A 40 -11.55 -11.04 15.59
N ASN A 41 -11.33 -11.07 16.91
CA ASN A 41 -11.00 -12.32 17.58
C ASN A 41 -12.24 -13.23 17.52
N SER A 42 -12.02 -14.53 17.31
CA SER A 42 -13.05 -15.56 17.47
C SER A 42 -12.59 -16.61 18.47
N LEU A 43 -13.57 -17.38 18.96
CA LEU A 43 -13.34 -18.60 19.74
C LEU A 43 -13.68 -19.80 18.87
N LEU A 44 -12.65 -20.59 18.55
CA LEU A 44 -12.61 -21.79 17.72
C LEU A 44 -12.80 -21.60 16.19
N GLY A 45 -12.66 -20.39 15.69
CA GLY A 45 -12.74 -19.98 14.27
C GLY A 45 -14.17 -19.73 13.82
N ILE A 46 -15.06 -19.51 14.79
CA ILE A 46 -16.51 -19.55 14.61
C ILE A 46 -17.09 -18.13 14.64
N ASP A 47 -17.67 -17.70 13.52
CA ASP A 47 -18.12 -16.31 13.32
C ASP A 47 -19.10 -15.79 14.39
N TRP A 48 -20.08 -16.60 14.80
CA TRP A 48 -21.07 -16.23 15.83
C TRP A 48 -20.50 -16.17 17.26
N LEU A 49 -19.25 -16.63 17.46
CA LEU A 49 -18.49 -16.50 18.70
C LEU A 49 -17.35 -15.48 18.56
N SER A 50 -17.49 -14.49 17.69
CA SER A 50 -16.52 -13.40 17.60
C SER A 50 -16.72 -12.36 18.72
N TYR A 51 -15.62 -11.87 19.27
CA TYR A 51 -15.59 -10.83 20.29
C TYR A 51 -14.39 -9.92 20.09
N GLY A 52 -14.58 -8.62 20.26
CA GLY A 52 -13.50 -7.65 20.15
C GLY A 52 -13.01 -7.46 18.71
N GLN A 53 -12.86 -6.21 18.32
CA GLN A 53 -12.19 -5.87 17.07
C GLN A 53 -10.69 -5.85 17.34
N VAL A 54 -9.92 -6.51 16.47
CA VAL A 54 -8.44 -6.56 16.55
C VAL A 54 -7.87 -5.43 15.71
N ALA A 55 -8.34 -5.33 14.47
CA ALA A 55 -7.88 -4.33 13.52
C ALA A 55 -8.96 -3.97 12.51
N GLU A 56 -8.79 -2.81 11.90
CA GLU A 56 -9.49 -2.40 10.69
C GLU A 56 -8.44 -2.03 9.64
N ILE A 57 -8.64 -2.50 8.41
CA ILE A 57 -7.69 -2.31 7.31
C ILE A 57 -8.47 -1.77 6.13
N LYS A 58 -8.13 -0.57 5.67
CA LYS A 58 -8.81 0.09 4.55
C LYS A 58 -7.86 0.25 3.39
N LEU A 59 -8.22 -0.30 2.23
CA LEU A 59 -7.45 -0.09 1.01
C LEU A 59 -7.59 1.37 0.55
N LEU A 60 -6.47 2.07 0.41
CA LEU A 60 -6.42 3.46 -0.05
C LEU A 60 -6.11 3.57 -1.55
N SER A 61 -5.31 2.63 -2.08
CA SER A 61 -5.04 2.55 -3.52
C SER A 61 -6.23 2.00 -4.32
N ASN A 62 -6.13 2.02 -5.65
CA ASN A 62 -7.15 1.39 -6.48
C ASN A 62 -7.09 -0.14 -6.37
N LEU A 63 -8.19 -0.81 -6.76
CA LEU A 63 -8.19 -2.28 -6.86
C LEU A 63 -7.26 -2.77 -7.98
N VAL A 64 -7.07 -1.95 -9.00
CA VAL A 64 -6.06 -2.14 -10.05
C VAL A 64 -5.18 -0.89 -10.06
N GLU A 65 -3.97 -1.01 -9.52
CA GLU A 65 -3.02 0.10 -9.45
C GLU A 65 -2.05 0.02 -10.63
N VAL A 66 -1.89 1.12 -11.37
CA VAL A 66 -0.93 1.21 -12.49
C VAL A 66 0.36 1.82 -11.96
N VAL A 67 1.46 1.10 -12.08
CA VAL A 67 2.72 1.45 -11.42
C VAL A 67 3.86 1.48 -12.43
N ASP A 68 4.67 2.53 -12.38
CA ASP A 68 5.87 2.62 -13.22
C ASP A 68 6.82 1.45 -12.99
N VAL A 69 7.46 1.00 -14.06
CA VAL A 69 8.54 0.00 -13.99
C VAL A 69 9.72 0.57 -13.20
N GLY A 70 10.32 -0.26 -12.36
CA GLY A 70 11.53 0.09 -11.63
C GLY A 70 11.61 -0.56 -10.25
N LYS A 71 12.71 -0.28 -9.55
CA LYS A 71 12.93 -0.73 -8.18
C LYS A 71 12.25 0.20 -7.18
N ASP A 72 11.90 -0.35 -6.02
CA ASP A 72 11.35 0.39 -4.88
C ASP A 72 10.14 1.26 -5.25
N LYS A 73 9.21 0.65 -5.99
CA LYS A 73 7.97 1.30 -6.44
C LYS A 73 6.85 1.00 -5.46
N GLU A 74 6.12 2.04 -5.07
CA GLU A 74 4.88 1.89 -4.32
C GLU A 74 3.84 1.20 -5.21
N VAL A 75 3.41 0.00 -4.83
CA VAL A 75 2.41 -0.78 -5.58
C VAL A 75 1.04 -0.80 -4.91
N ALA A 76 0.97 -0.26 -3.70
CA ALA A 76 -0.18 -0.36 -2.83
C ALA A 76 -0.08 0.58 -1.64
N ARG A 77 -1.25 1.07 -1.19
CA ARG A 77 -1.39 1.86 0.03
C ARG A 77 -2.66 1.47 0.77
N PHE A 78 -2.57 1.33 2.08
CA PHE A 78 -3.70 1.04 2.95
C PHE A 78 -3.52 1.66 4.34
N GLU A 79 -4.65 1.92 4.99
CA GLU A 79 -4.69 2.38 6.37
C GLU A 79 -4.94 1.19 7.30
N VAL A 80 -4.25 1.13 8.43
CA VAL A 80 -4.46 0.13 9.48
C VAL A 80 -4.73 0.84 10.79
N ARG A 81 -5.89 0.54 11.38
CA ARG A 81 -6.25 0.93 12.74
C ARG A 81 -6.19 -0.29 13.63
N SER A 82 -5.28 -0.30 14.60
CA SER A 82 -5.18 -1.37 15.59
C SER A 82 -6.00 -1.03 16.84
N PHE A 83 -6.73 -1.99 17.40
CA PHE A 83 -7.50 -1.80 18.65
C PHE A 83 -6.82 -2.44 19.86
N GLU A 84 -5.75 -3.19 19.63
CA GLU A 84 -4.91 -3.86 20.61
C GLU A 84 -3.44 -3.78 20.17
N ASP A 85 -2.50 -3.90 21.11
CA ASP A 85 -1.07 -3.98 20.79
C ASP A 85 -0.79 -5.33 20.12
N TYR A 86 -0.15 -5.33 18.94
CA TYR A 86 -0.02 -6.54 18.14
C TYR A 86 1.40 -6.70 17.56
N ASN A 87 2.16 -7.65 18.12
CA ASN A 87 3.59 -7.80 17.81
C ASN A 87 3.89 -8.47 16.46
N ASN A 88 2.91 -9.15 15.83
CA ASN A 88 3.12 -9.90 14.58
C ASN A 88 2.03 -9.59 13.54
N ALA A 89 1.70 -8.31 13.36
CA ALA A 89 0.56 -7.91 12.53
C ALA A 89 0.75 -8.29 11.04
N PHE A 90 2.00 -8.46 10.60
CA PHE A 90 2.38 -8.76 9.21
C PHE A 90 3.24 -10.02 9.21
N LYS A 91 2.76 -11.11 8.59
CA LYS A 91 3.55 -12.35 8.45
C LYS A 91 4.13 -12.49 7.06
N GLU A 92 3.27 -12.53 6.05
CA GLU A 92 3.66 -12.79 4.68
C GLU A 92 2.74 -12.05 3.70
N LEU A 93 3.29 -11.73 2.54
CA LEU A 93 2.56 -11.26 1.36
C LEU A 93 2.69 -12.34 0.30
N GLU A 94 1.56 -12.89 -0.14
CA GLU A 94 1.55 -13.82 -1.26
C GLU A 94 1.40 -13.05 -2.57
N LEU A 95 2.25 -13.35 -3.54
CA LEU A 95 2.23 -12.72 -4.86
C LEU A 95 1.85 -13.75 -5.93
N PHE A 96 0.90 -13.39 -6.79
CA PHE A 96 0.40 -14.24 -7.86
C PHE A 96 0.50 -13.55 -9.21
N ASP A 97 1.12 -14.22 -10.19
CA ASP A 97 1.20 -13.74 -11.56
C ASP A 97 -0.12 -14.04 -12.28
N LYS A 98 -0.96 -13.02 -12.47
CA LYS A 98 -2.29 -13.15 -13.09
C LYS A 98 -2.22 -13.43 -14.59
N ARG A 99 -1.05 -13.31 -15.21
CA ARG A 99 -0.87 -13.62 -16.65
C ARG A 99 -0.48 -15.08 -16.87
N LYS A 100 0.20 -15.68 -15.90
CA LYS A 100 0.61 -17.10 -15.95
C LYS A 100 -0.36 -18.00 -15.18
N GLY A 101 -1.66 -17.70 -15.23
CA GLY A 101 -2.69 -18.55 -14.62
C GLY A 101 -2.71 -18.51 -13.09
N ASN A 102 -2.37 -17.37 -12.48
CA ASN A 102 -2.34 -17.17 -11.02
C ASN A 102 -1.30 -18.07 -10.32
N ASN A 103 -0.11 -18.21 -10.92
CA ASN A 103 0.98 -18.93 -10.27
C ASN A 103 1.56 -18.08 -9.14
N LYS A 104 1.63 -18.66 -7.93
CA LYS A 104 2.33 -18.05 -6.79
C LYS A 104 3.83 -17.95 -7.11
N PHE A 105 4.44 -16.81 -6.79
CA PHE A 105 5.88 -16.61 -6.93
C PHE A 105 6.44 -15.84 -5.74
N ILE A 106 7.77 -15.80 -5.63
CA ILE A 106 8.48 -15.07 -4.57
C ILE A 106 9.16 -13.86 -5.21
N ARG A 107 8.99 -12.69 -4.59
CA ARG A 107 9.69 -11.45 -4.92
C ARG A 107 9.88 -10.68 -3.62
N ASP A 108 10.99 -9.99 -3.51
CA ASP A 108 11.27 -9.14 -2.35
C ASP A 108 10.32 -7.94 -2.32
N TYR A 109 9.87 -7.60 -1.13
CA TYR A 109 9.01 -6.45 -0.88
C TYR A 109 9.32 -5.88 0.50
N ASP A 110 9.02 -4.60 0.66
CA ASP A 110 9.11 -3.90 1.93
C ASP A 110 7.75 -3.28 2.28
N PHE A 111 7.30 -3.50 3.51
CA PHE A 111 6.27 -2.67 4.09
C PHE A 111 6.92 -1.41 4.67
N LYS A 112 6.41 -0.24 4.27
CA LYS A 112 6.84 1.05 4.82
C LYS A 112 5.64 1.77 5.44
N VAL A 113 5.90 2.50 6.51
CA VAL A 113 4.92 3.36 7.18
C VAL A 113 5.15 4.81 6.79
N LEU A 114 4.07 5.55 6.56
CA LEU A 114 4.12 6.97 6.25
C LEU A 114 4.44 7.77 7.50
N SER A 115 5.44 8.63 7.38
CA SER A 115 5.81 9.65 8.35
C SER A 115 5.96 11.00 7.63
N TYR A 116 6.17 12.06 8.40
CA TYR A 116 6.38 13.41 7.90
C TYR A 116 7.66 13.99 8.49
N GLU A 117 8.45 14.64 7.64
CA GLU A 117 9.60 15.43 8.05
C GLU A 117 9.38 16.90 7.68
N ASP A 118 9.79 17.80 8.57
CA ASP A 118 9.82 19.23 8.27
C ASP A 118 11.06 19.52 7.42
N ILE A 119 10.86 20.01 6.20
CA ILE A 119 11.92 20.50 5.32
C ILE A 119 11.85 22.01 5.19
N ILE A 120 13.01 22.65 5.04
CA ILE A 120 13.10 24.07 4.73
C ILE A 120 13.14 24.19 3.21
N VAL A 121 12.20 24.95 2.65
CA VAL A 121 12.09 25.22 1.21
C VAL A 121 12.37 26.69 0.98
N ASP A 122 13.30 26.97 0.07
CA ASP A 122 13.65 28.34 -0.32
C ASP A 122 12.53 28.96 -1.15
N ASP A 123 12.17 30.19 -0.78
CA ASP A 123 11.23 31.03 -1.52
C ASP A 123 11.99 31.89 -2.51
N TYR A 124 11.59 31.84 -3.78
CA TYR A 124 12.23 32.60 -4.84
C TYR A 124 11.32 33.70 -5.37
N ASP A 125 11.90 34.88 -5.60
CA ASP A 125 11.20 36.02 -6.21
C ASP A 125 12.15 36.81 -7.13
N PHE A 126 11.57 37.67 -7.96
CA PHE A 126 12.33 38.60 -8.80
C PHE A 126 12.83 39.76 -7.96
N VAL A 127 14.15 39.87 -7.84
CA VAL A 127 14.83 40.97 -7.18
C VAL A 127 15.49 41.85 -8.23
N SER A 128 15.27 43.16 -8.13
CA SER A 128 15.93 44.15 -8.99
C SER A 128 17.37 44.37 -8.54
N VAL A 129 18.32 44.03 -9.41
CA VAL A 129 19.77 44.18 -9.18
C VAL A 129 20.30 45.28 -10.10
N ASP A 130 20.98 46.27 -9.52
CA ASP A 130 21.70 47.31 -10.27
C ASP A 130 23.11 46.83 -10.63
N LEU A 131 23.47 46.89 -11.91
CA LEU A 131 24.78 46.48 -12.43
C LEU A 131 25.89 47.54 -12.20
N GLY A 132 25.60 48.64 -11.50
CA GLY A 132 26.56 49.70 -11.16
C GLY A 132 26.75 50.76 -12.26
N ASN A 133 26.02 50.65 -13.36
CA ASN A 133 25.96 51.65 -14.44
C ASN A 133 24.55 52.27 -14.58
N GLY A 134 23.65 52.03 -13.62
CA GLY A 134 22.25 52.46 -13.66
C GLY A 134 21.32 51.53 -14.47
N THR A 135 21.85 50.43 -15.03
CA THR A 135 21.01 49.37 -15.62
C THR A 135 20.51 48.45 -14.51
N ILE A 136 19.19 48.36 -14.38
CA ILE A 136 18.52 47.43 -13.47
C ILE A 136 18.11 46.18 -14.25
N ILE A 137 18.50 45.02 -13.75
CA ILE A 137 18.02 43.73 -14.23
C ILE A 137 17.20 43.05 -13.13
N ASN A 138 16.22 42.24 -13.50
CA ASN A 138 15.48 41.42 -12.53
C ASN A 138 16.07 40.02 -12.56
N GLU A 139 16.58 39.58 -11.41
CA GLU A 139 17.14 38.24 -11.23
C GLU A 139 16.24 37.43 -10.29
N TYR A 140 16.13 36.13 -10.54
CA TYR A 140 15.41 35.23 -9.64
C TYR A 140 16.34 34.89 -8.46
N GLN A 141 16.01 35.36 -7.27
CA GLN A 141 16.84 35.18 -6.07
C GLN A 141 16.02 34.60 -4.93
N ILE A 142 16.71 33.93 -3.99
CA ILE A 142 16.11 33.45 -2.75
C ILE A 142 15.81 34.66 -1.87
N VAL A 143 14.53 34.90 -1.59
CA VAL A 143 14.07 36.04 -0.79
C VAL A 143 13.63 35.64 0.62
N GLY A 144 13.51 34.34 0.88
CA GLY A 144 13.09 33.79 2.15
C GLY A 144 13.12 32.26 2.15
N ASN A 145 12.54 31.69 3.20
CA ASN A 145 12.24 30.27 3.25
C ASN A 145 11.03 30.03 4.16
N HIS A 146 10.41 28.88 3.98
CA HIS A 146 9.37 28.38 4.86
C HIS A 146 9.56 26.90 5.17
N ILE A 147 8.90 26.43 6.24
CA ILE A 147 8.87 25.02 6.60
C ILE A 147 7.71 24.36 5.87
N GLN A 148 8.00 23.28 5.15
CA GLN A 148 7.02 22.43 4.50
C GLN A 148 7.12 21.01 5.06
N GLN A 149 5.98 20.33 5.25
CA GLN A 149 5.98 18.91 5.57
C GLN A 149 6.15 18.09 4.30
N LYS A 150 7.10 17.16 4.34
CA LYS A 150 7.36 16.21 3.27
C LYS A 150 7.04 14.80 3.75
N GLU A 151 6.36 14.04 2.89
CA GLU A 151 6.11 12.62 3.13
C GLU A 151 7.43 11.84 3.11
N VAL A 152 7.61 10.99 4.12
CA VAL A 152 8.76 10.09 4.24
C VAL A 152 8.26 8.70 4.56
N TRP A 153 8.72 7.73 3.79
CA TRP A 153 8.40 6.32 4.03
C TRP A 153 9.53 5.67 4.83
N THR A 154 9.23 5.22 6.04
CA THR A 154 10.18 4.52 6.90
C THR A 154 9.85 3.05 6.98
N LYS A 155 10.85 2.22 7.29
CA LYS A 155 10.64 0.76 7.42
C LYS A 155 9.62 0.48 8.53
N LEU A 156 8.58 -0.28 8.21
CA LEU A 156 7.58 -0.72 9.19
C LEU A 156 8.21 -1.73 10.17
N THR A 157 7.91 -1.59 11.45
CA THR A 157 8.34 -2.47 12.52
C THR A 157 7.16 -2.87 13.41
N PRO A 158 7.24 -4.00 14.14
CA PRO A 158 6.21 -4.38 15.11
C PRO A 158 5.87 -3.31 16.14
N ALA A 159 6.85 -2.48 16.53
CA ALA A 159 6.69 -1.44 17.54
C ALA A 159 5.79 -0.27 17.08
N ASP A 160 5.51 -0.19 15.77
CA ASP A 160 4.63 0.84 15.21
C ASP A 160 3.15 0.53 15.48
N PHE A 161 2.78 -0.74 15.71
CA PHE A 161 1.40 -1.15 16.00
C PHE A 161 1.03 -0.94 17.47
N LYS A 162 0.65 0.29 17.79
CA LYS A 162 0.10 0.63 19.10
C LYS A 162 -1.41 0.62 19.08
N LYS A 163 -1.99 0.25 20.22
CA LYS A 163 -3.42 0.32 20.45
C LYS A 163 -3.98 1.72 20.15
N ASN A 164 -5.01 1.74 19.31
CA ASN A 164 -5.75 2.91 18.81
C ASN A 164 -4.98 3.84 17.87
N ASP A 165 -3.75 3.49 17.47
CA ASP A 165 -3.05 4.22 16.41
C ASP A 165 -3.59 3.86 15.03
N VAL A 166 -3.50 4.83 14.13
CA VAL A 166 -3.86 4.70 12.72
C VAL A 166 -2.59 4.91 11.90
N LEU A 167 -2.17 3.85 11.20
CA LEU A 167 -0.98 3.87 10.37
C LEU A 167 -1.37 3.86 8.89
N THR A 168 -0.73 4.70 8.08
CA THR A 168 -0.76 4.55 6.63
C THR A 168 0.45 3.73 6.21
N ILE A 169 0.21 2.58 5.59
CA ILE A 169 1.23 1.60 5.19
C ILE A 169 1.19 1.46 3.67
N ALA A 170 2.36 1.30 3.08
CA ALA A 170 2.51 1.02 1.66
C ALA A 170 3.43 -0.17 1.42
N ILE A 171 3.22 -0.83 0.29
CA ILE A 171 4.07 -1.93 -0.19
C ILE A 171 4.99 -1.40 -1.26
N PHE A 172 6.28 -1.63 -1.08
CA PHE A 172 7.31 -1.29 -2.05
C PHE A 172 7.93 -2.57 -2.59
N THR A 173 8.08 -2.65 -3.91
CA THR A 173 8.73 -3.80 -4.56
C THR A 173 9.34 -3.37 -5.90
N GLU A 174 10.05 -4.29 -6.55
CA GLU A 174 10.44 -4.12 -7.94
C GLU A 174 9.26 -4.44 -8.86
N VAL A 175 8.91 -3.48 -9.72
CA VAL A 175 7.91 -3.64 -10.78
C VAL A 175 8.67 -3.90 -12.08
N LEU A 176 8.47 -5.10 -12.63
CA LEU A 176 9.08 -5.51 -13.89
C LEU A 176 8.16 -5.15 -15.06
N PRO A 177 8.72 -4.92 -16.26
CA PRO A 177 7.90 -4.75 -17.45
C PRO A 177 6.91 -5.88 -17.56
N ARG A 178 5.67 -5.55 -17.96
CA ARG A 178 4.60 -6.51 -18.24
C ARG A 178 4.03 -7.23 -17.00
N ASP A 179 4.38 -6.81 -15.79
CA ASP A 179 3.78 -7.32 -14.56
C ASP A 179 2.26 -7.08 -14.52
N ARG A 180 1.54 -8.08 -14.01
CA ARG A 180 0.17 -7.98 -13.53
C ARG A 180 0.06 -8.93 -12.35
N VAL A 181 0.23 -8.38 -11.16
CA VAL A 181 0.49 -9.13 -9.94
C VAL A 181 -0.62 -8.85 -8.94
N GLU A 182 -1.30 -9.90 -8.51
CA GLU A 182 -2.20 -9.84 -7.36
C GLU A 182 -1.38 -10.09 -6.11
N TRP A 183 -1.67 -9.31 -5.08
CA TRP A 183 -1.02 -9.43 -3.79
C TRP A 183 -2.07 -9.72 -2.74
N ILE A 184 -1.84 -10.78 -1.97
CA ILE A 184 -2.78 -11.27 -0.95
C ILE A 184 -2.04 -11.21 0.39
N PRO A 185 -2.38 -10.24 1.25
CA PRO A 185 -1.72 -10.11 2.53
C PRO A 185 -2.22 -11.13 3.55
N ASN A 186 -1.32 -11.58 4.42
CA ASN A 186 -1.65 -12.30 5.65
C ASN A 186 -1.43 -11.36 6.85
N PHE A 187 -2.51 -10.70 7.26
CA PHE A 187 -2.50 -9.67 8.30
C PHE A 187 -3.25 -10.17 9.54
N PHE A 188 -2.68 -9.91 10.71
CA PHE A 188 -3.24 -10.31 12.01
C PHE A 188 -3.66 -11.80 12.05
N GLY A 189 -2.88 -12.67 11.40
CA GLY A 189 -3.14 -14.11 11.35
C GLY A 189 -4.23 -14.55 10.35
N VAL A 190 -4.78 -13.63 9.55
CA VAL A 190 -5.82 -13.91 8.56
C VAL A 190 -5.34 -13.59 7.15
N ARG A 191 -5.58 -14.52 6.22
CA ARG A 191 -5.37 -14.31 4.77
C ARG A 191 -6.50 -13.45 4.20
N ILE A 192 -6.18 -12.37 3.50
CA ILE A 192 -7.15 -11.42 2.93
C ILE A 192 -7.17 -11.60 1.41
N ASP A 193 -8.21 -12.26 0.89
CA ASP A 193 -8.29 -12.72 -0.51
C ASP A 193 -8.90 -11.65 -1.41
N GLU A 194 -9.74 -10.80 -0.82
CA GLU A 194 -10.52 -9.74 -1.43
C GLU A 194 -9.65 -8.49 -1.63
N TRP A 195 -8.61 -8.64 -2.44
CA TRP A 195 -7.55 -7.65 -2.49
C TRP A 195 -7.18 -7.20 -3.91
N ALA A 196 -6.11 -6.42 -4.03
CA ALA A 196 -5.78 -5.62 -5.20
C ALA A 196 -4.72 -6.27 -6.12
N VAL A 197 -4.66 -5.73 -7.33
CA VAL A 197 -3.68 -6.05 -8.38
C VAL A 197 -2.88 -4.79 -8.68
N PHE A 198 -1.58 -4.93 -8.89
CA PHE A 198 -0.80 -3.90 -9.56
C PHE A 198 -0.39 -4.35 -10.96
N VAL A 199 -0.34 -3.40 -11.89
CA VAL A 199 0.08 -3.60 -13.27
C VAL A 199 1.22 -2.68 -13.60
N ALA A 200 2.23 -3.19 -14.30
CA ALA A 200 3.30 -2.34 -14.81
C ALA A 200 2.74 -1.39 -15.86
N ALA A 201 2.99 -0.09 -15.70
CA ALA A 201 2.77 0.89 -16.73
C ALA A 201 3.58 0.48 -17.96
N GLY A 202 2.88 0.21 -19.06
CA GLY A 202 3.51 -0.09 -20.34
C GLY A 202 4.05 1.20 -20.94
N VAL A 203 5.35 1.25 -21.26
CA VAL A 203 5.84 2.25 -22.20
C VAL A 203 5.62 1.68 -23.60
N VAL A 204 4.59 2.16 -24.29
CA VAL A 204 4.41 1.89 -25.71
C VAL A 204 5.23 2.92 -26.48
N PHE A 205 6.44 2.53 -26.90
CA PHE A 205 7.18 3.32 -27.88
C PHE A 205 6.47 3.19 -29.22
N THR A 206 5.77 4.24 -29.65
CA THR A 206 5.33 4.37 -31.05
C THR A 206 6.44 5.11 -31.79
N ASP A 207 7.13 4.42 -32.68
CA ASP A 207 8.07 5.04 -33.61
C ASP A 207 7.24 5.72 -34.71
N ASP A 208 6.87 6.97 -34.50
CA ASP A 208 6.16 7.78 -35.50
C ASP A 208 7.17 8.32 -36.52
N SER A 209 7.89 7.41 -37.17
CA SER A 209 8.88 7.70 -38.21
C SER A 209 8.27 8.31 -39.49
N ASP A 210 6.95 8.42 -39.55
CA ASP A 210 6.22 9.14 -40.60
C ASP A 210 6.15 10.66 -40.36
N ASN A 211 6.64 11.17 -39.22
CA ASN A 211 6.68 12.61 -38.96
C ASN A 211 7.96 13.24 -39.55
N ILE A 212 7.89 13.52 -40.86
CA ILE A 212 8.94 14.19 -41.64
C ILE A 212 9.15 15.61 -41.09
N GLY A 213 10.05 15.77 -40.10
CA GLY A 213 10.59 17.06 -39.66
C GLY A 213 10.41 17.43 -38.20
N GLY A 214 9.73 16.62 -37.38
CA GLY A 214 9.68 16.78 -35.93
C GLY A 214 10.62 15.78 -35.26
N GLY A 215 11.35 16.20 -34.22
CA GLY A 215 12.11 15.27 -33.38
C GLY A 215 11.23 14.14 -32.80
N PRO A 216 11.83 13.13 -32.16
CA PRO A 216 11.06 12.01 -31.62
C PRO A 216 9.94 12.51 -30.69
N VAL A 217 8.70 12.18 -31.03
CA VAL A 217 7.53 12.45 -30.18
C VAL A 217 7.32 11.24 -29.28
N TYR A 218 7.45 11.42 -27.97
CA TYR A 218 7.22 10.36 -27.00
C TYR A 218 5.76 10.40 -26.53
N THR A 219 5.00 9.35 -26.85
CA THR A 219 3.62 9.22 -26.37
C THR A 219 3.58 8.27 -25.17
N PHE A 220 3.16 8.75 -24.01
CA PHE A 220 2.88 7.91 -22.85
C PHE A 220 1.42 7.48 -22.90
N SER A 221 1.16 6.23 -23.25
CA SER A 221 -0.17 5.64 -23.09
C SER A 221 -0.18 4.74 -21.86
N ASN A 222 -1.02 5.06 -20.86
CA ASN A 222 -1.44 4.10 -19.85
C ASN A 222 -2.38 3.09 -20.49
N GLN A 223 -1.84 2.25 -21.37
CA GLN A 223 -2.59 1.18 -22.00
C GLN A 223 -2.45 -0.06 -21.12
N GLU A 224 -3.55 -0.51 -20.53
CA GLU A 224 -3.65 -1.92 -20.15
C GLU A 224 -3.41 -2.75 -21.40
N ILE A 225 -2.32 -3.53 -21.43
CA ILE A 225 -2.03 -4.46 -22.51
C ILE A 225 -3.10 -5.56 -22.47
N GLY A 226 -4.28 -5.32 -23.08
CA GLY A 226 -5.38 -6.28 -23.16
C GLY A 226 -6.81 -5.74 -23.26
N THR A 227 -7.08 -4.46 -23.03
CA THR A 227 -8.45 -3.89 -23.10
C THR A 227 -8.52 -2.75 -24.13
N ALA A 228 -9.63 -2.70 -24.87
CA ALA A 228 -9.78 -1.91 -26.11
C ALA A 228 -10.16 -0.43 -25.90
N ASP A 229 -10.08 0.09 -24.68
CA ASP A 229 -10.46 1.48 -24.37
C ASP A 229 -9.21 2.27 -23.95
N SER A 230 -8.78 3.20 -24.80
CA SER A 230 -7.55 3.98 -24.59
C SER A 230 -7.87 5.46 -24.36
N THR A 231 -7.56 5.97 -23.17
CA THR A 231 -7.40 7.42 -22.95
C THR A 231 -5.97 7.80 -23.31
N ARG A 232 -5.79 8.62 -24.35
CA ARG A 232 -4.46 9.11 -24.77
C ARG A 232 -4.13 10.38 -24.01
N ILE A 233 -3.02 10.40 -23.28
CA ILE A 233 -2.43 11.62 -22.74
C ILE A 233 -1.22 11.96 -23.60
N ILE A 234 -1.28 13.11 -24.28
CA ILE A 234 -0.17 13.61 -25.09
C ILE A 234 0.62 14.58 -24.20
N VAL A 235 1.88 14.26 -23.92
CA VAL A 235 2.83 15.18 -23.28
C VAL A 235 3.81 15.63 -24.35
N VAL A 236 3.75 16.91 -24.72
CA VAL A 236 4.75 17.54 -25.59
C VAL A 236 5.90 18.01 -24.71
N VAL A 237 7.05 17.36 -24.82
CA VAL A 237 8.29 17.87 -24.23
C VAL A 237 8.92 18.81 -25.25
N ALA A 238 8.99 20.09 -24.90
CA ALA A 238 9.64 21.14 -25.70
C ALA A 238 11.14 21.20 -25.41
#